data_AF-A0A3D1BQ40-F1
#
_entry.id   AF-A0A3D1BQ40-F1
#
_cell.length_a   1.000
_cell.length_b   1.000
_cell.length_c   1.000
_cell.angle_alpha   90.00
_cell.angle_beta   90.00
_cell.angle_gamma   90.00
#
_symmetry.space_group_name_H-M   'P 1'
#
loop_
_entity.id
_entity.type
_entity.pdbx_description
1 polymer ?
#
loop_
_entity_poly.entity_id
_entity_poly.type
_entity_poly.pdbx_seq_one_letter_code
_entity_poly.pdbx_strand_id
1 'polypeptide(L)'
;ECGVWGVIGDGAPIDEFIYNESERIVKAYGNHPSFCMMAYGNEPWGENHTEYLKKFVTHWKNKDARRVYTSGAGWPAIPENDYHNLMEPRIQRWEEGINSVINKEKPETNYDWTDRISSYTKPVVSHEIGQWCVFPDLKEISEYNGVMKARNFEIFRETLENNGMLNLADSFLYASGKLQALCYKSDIEAALRTPGFAGFQLLDLHDFPGQGTALVGILNAFWEKKGYISSDQFKRFCNSSVPLARLDKRVYLNNEEFTARIEMAHFGESVLKDIAPEWKISNDKNEIIFSGKFKTTNIPLGNCFNIGTVTADLSSIIKPCKLTLQVFVDSYSNSWDIWVYPANNDVLNMQKSYRMVTTIDEETGKYLEDGGSVLLTLKKGTLKAEKGGNIVVGFSSIFWNTLWTNGQPPHTLGILCNPKHPIFEEFPTEQYSNWQWWDAMSHSNAIILSSVNPQPEPIVRVIDDWFTNRPLGLIFEAKVGKGKLLVSGIDLSGDLSERPEAGQMLLSISKYISGNHFNPEVEIPLEQVQSLYK
;
A
#
# COMPACT_ATOMS: atom_id res chain seq x y z
N GLU A 1 -5.17 23.50 -17.12
CA GLU A 1 -4.36 22.98 -18.23
C GLU A 1 -5.24 22.78 -19.46
N CYS A 2 -4.66 22.64 -20.65
CA CYS A 2 -5.41 22.47 -21.91
C CYS A 2 -5.85 21.02 -22.20
N GLY A 3 -5.68 20.08 -21.26
CA GLY A 3 -6.09 18.68 -21.43
C GLY A 3 -5.36 17.96 -22.58
N VAL A 4 -4.08 18.27 -22.79
CA VAL A 4 -3.26 17.68 -23.86
C VAL A 4 -2.20 16.75 -23.27
N TRP A 5 -2.08 15.56 -23.86
CA TRP A 5 -0.97 14.63 -23.69
C TRP A 5 -0.43 14.26 -25.09
N GLY A 6 0.77 14.71 -25.43
CA GLY A 6 1.28 14.55 -26.80
C GLY A 6 2.57 15.31 -27.12
N VAL A 7 2.96 15.25 -28.40
CA VAL A 7 4.16 15.90 -28.95
C VAL A 7 3.90 17.38 -29.20
N ILE A 8 4.74 18.26 -28.67
CA ILE A 8 4.61 19.72 -28.79
C ILE A 8 5.93 20.40 -29.13
N GLY A 9 5.84 21.60 -29.71
CA GLY A 9 6.97 22.46 -30.05
C GLY A 9 7.55 22.28 -31.46
N ASP A 10 6.98 21.36 -32.23
CA ASP A 10 7.45 21.01 -33.57
C ASP A 10 6.76 21.83 -34.69
N GLY A 11 5.95 22.84 -34.34
CA GLY A 11 5.22 23.68 -35.29
C GLY A 11 3.97 23.02 -35.87
N ALA A 12 3.52 21.92 -35.29
CA ALA A 12 2.27 21.25 -35.66
C ALA A 12 1.05 22.05 -35.19
N PRO A 13 -0.15 21.84 -35.78
CA PRO A 13 -1.36 22.58 -35.38
C PRO A 13 -1.71 22.52 -33.89
N ILE A 14 -1.25 21.48 -33.17
CA ILE A 14 -1.43 21.35 -31.73
C ILE A 14 -0.78 22.49 -30.94
N ASP A 15 0.36 23.00 -31.43
CA ASP A 15 1.10 24.09 -30.77
C ASP A 15 0.25 25.37 -30.75
N GLU A 16 -0.35 25.71 -31.88
CA GLU A 16 -1.27 26.86 -31.99
C GLU A 16 -2.56 26.61 -31.22
N PHE A 17 -3.10 25.39 -31.29
CA PHE A 17 -4.28 24.99 -30.53
C PHE A 17 -4.08 25.22 -29.02
N ILE A 18 -2.94 24.85 -28.45
CA ILE A 18 -2.67 25.03 -27.00
C ILE A 18 -2.70 26.51 -26.60
N TYR A 19 -2.14 27.42 -27.39
CA TYR A 19 -2.26 28.87 -27.13
C TYR A 19 -3.71 29.33 -27.23
N ASN A 20 -4.40 28.96 -28.31
CA ASN A 20 -5.79 29.35 -28.51
C ASN A 20 -6.73 28.82 -27.41
N GLU A 21 -6.53 27.57 -26.97
CA GLU A 21 -7.33 26.92 -25.95
C GLU A 21 -7.03 27.46 -24.55
N SER A 22 -5.75 27.67 -24.22
CA SER A 22 -5.36 28.33 -22.97
C SER A 22 -6.01 29.71 -22.84
N GLU A 23 -6.09 30.48 -23.94
CA GLU A 23 -6.77 31.77 -23.95
C GLU A 23 -8.27 31.67 -23.72
N ARG A 24 -8.92 30.65 -24.31
CA ARG A 24 -10.34 30.38 -24.07
C ARG A 24 -10.60 30.00 -22.62
N ILE A 25 -9.76 29.15 -22.03
CA ILE A 25 -9.83 28.75 -20.62
C ILE A 25 -9.72 29.98 -19.71
N VAL A 26 -8.72 30.85 -19.92
CA VAL A 26 -8.56 32.05 -19.09
C VAL A 26 -9.68 33.06 -19.33
N LYS A 27 -10.18 33.21 -20.56
CA LYS A 27 -11.34 34.06 -20.82
C LYS A 27 -12.60 33.57 -20.10
N ALA A 28 -12.84 32.27 -20.10
CA ALA A 28 -14.04 31.67 -19.50
C ALA A 28 -13.97 31.63 -17.97
N TYR A 29 -12.83 31.20 -17.41
CA TYR A 29 -12.70 30.87 -15.99
C TYR A 29 -11.73 31.77 -15.23
N GLY A 30 -11.00 32.64 -15.92
CA GLY A 30 -9.88 33.39 -15.34
C GLY A 30 -10.26 34.47 -14.31
N ASN A 31 -11.56 34.72 -14.09
CA ASN A 31 -12.03 35.59 -13.01
C ASN A 31 -12.54 34.81 -11.79
N HIS A 32 -12.55 33.48 -11.85
CA HIS A 32 -12.93 32.65 -10.71
C HIS A 32 -11.77 32.59 -9.70
N PRO A 33 -12.00 32.88 -8.40
CA PRO A 33 -10.93 32.99 -7.40
C PRO A 33 -10.18 31.68 -7.14
N SER A 34 -10.77 30.52 -7.46
CA SER A 34 -10.08 29.22 -7.37
C SER A 34 -9.05 28.98 -8.47
N PHE A 35 -9.08 29.74 -9.57
CA PHE A 35 -8.15 29.55 -10.68
C PHE A 35 -6.87 30.34 -10.43
N CYS A 36 -5.98 29.76 -9.62
CA CYS A 36 -4.71 30.36 -9.20
C CYS A 36 -3.46 29.82 -9.93
N MET A 37 -3.55 28.62 -10.54
CA MET A 37 -2.42 27.91 -11.14
C MET A 37 -2.72 27.50 -12.57
N MET A 38 -1.73 27.57 -13.47
CA MET A 38 -1.89 27.15 -14.86
C MET A 38 -0.64 26.45 -15.42
N ALA A 39 -0.85 25.26 -15.98
CA ALA A 39 0.11 24.51 -16.78
C ALA A 39 -0.37 24.43 -18.24
N TYR A 40 0.52 24.13 -19.19
CA TYR A 40 0.10 23.87 -20.57
C TYR A 40 -0.83 22.63 -20.66
N GLY A 41 -0.46 21.55 -19.96
CA GLY A 41 -0.95 20.19 -20.20
C GLY A 41 -0.18 19.15 -19.38
N ASN A 42 -0.45 17.87 -19.68
CA ASN A 42 0.07 16.71 -18.98
C ASN A 42 1.26 16.10 -19.73
N GLU A 43 2.38 15.88 -19.03
CA GLU A 43 3.46 14.99 -19.49
C GLU A 43 3.91 15.23 -20.94
N PRO A 44 4.53 16.39 -21.23
CA PRO A 44 4.86 16.81 -22.59
C PRO A 44 5.93 15.92 -23.24
N TRP A 45 5.80 15.63 -24.53
CA TRP A 45 6.85 14.94 -25.29
C TRP A 45 7.24 15.73 -26.54
N GLY A 46 8.31 15.29 -27.23
CA GLY A 46 8.85 15.93 -28.43
C GLY A 46 10.24 16.53 -28.24
N GLU A 47 10.98 16.69 -29.32
CA GLU A 47 12.36 17.22 -29.26
C GLU A 47 12.39 18.69 -28.79
N ASN A 48 11.41 19.48 -29.23
CA ASN A 48 11.36 20.93 -28.99
C ASN A 48 10.44 21.36 -27.84
N HIS A 49 9.88 20.41 -27.09
CA HIS A 49 8.85 20.70 -26.08
C HIS A 49 9.33 21.69 -25.02
N THR A 50 10.58 21.57 -24.54
CA THR A 50 11.14 22.44 -23.51
C THR A 50 11.19 23.90 -23.98
N GLU A 51 11.72 24.18 -25.17
CA GLU A 51 11.81 25.55 -25.70
C GLU A 51 10.44 26.14 -26.01
N TYR A 52 9.50 25.33 -26.49
CA TYR A 52 8.11 25.73 -26.66
C TYR A 52 7.47 26.15 -25.32
N LEU A 53 7.67 25.35 -24.26
CA LEU A 53 7.09 25.61 -22.95
C LEU A 53 7.71 26.83 -22.25
N LYS A 54 8.99 27.13 -22.47
CA LYS A 54 9.60 28.40 -22.02
C LYS A 54 8.85 29.60 -22.58
N LYS A 55 8.56 29.59 -23.88
CA LYS A 55 7.78 30.64 -24.56
C LYS A 55 6.35 30.69 -24.05
N PHE A 56 5.71 29.55 -23.83
CA PHE A 56 4.34 29.46 -23.32
C PHE A 56 4.22 30.08 -21.93
N VAL A 57 5.10 29.70 -20.99
CA VAL A 57 5.10 30.25 -19.63
C VAL A 57 5.38 31.76 -19.66
N THR A 58 6.37 32.19 -20.44
CA THR A 58 6.71 33.62 -20.59
C THR A 58 5.53 34.43 -21.17
N HIS A 59 4.86 33.89 -22.19
CA HIS A 59 3.67 34.50 -22.79
C HIS A 59 2.59 34.77 -21.72
N TRP A 60 2.25 33.74 -20.95
CA TRP A 60 1.19 33.84 -19.95
C TRP A 60 1.53 34.77 -18.79
N LYS A 61 2.78 34.74 -18.31
CA LYS A 61 3.26 35.67 -17.28
C LYS A 61 3.17 37.13 -17.72
N ASN A 62 3.47 37.42 -18.99
CA ASN A 62 3.35 38.76 -19.56
C ASN A 62 1.88 39.18 -19.79
N LYS A 63 1.00 38.22 -20.08
CA LYS A 63 -0.40 38.47 -20.43
C LYS A 63 -1.31 38.62 -19.21
N ASP A 64 -1.07 37.84 -18.16
CA ASP A 64 -1.89 37.84 -16.94
C ASP A 64 -1.06 37.49 -15.70
N ALA A 65 -0.71 38.50 -14.90
CA ALA A 65 0.11 38.35 -13.70
C ALA A 65 -0.68 37.90 -12.44
N ARG A 66 -1.97 37.51 -12.55
CA ARG A 66 -2.79 37.13 -11.39
C ARG A 66 -2.56 35.70 -10.89
N ARG A 67 -1.79 34.89 -11.62
CA ARG A 67 -1.63 33.43 -11.42
C ARG A 67 -0.17 33.04 -11.35
N VAL A 68 0.09 31.84 -10.85
CA VAL A 68 1.38 31.17 -10.99
C VAL A 68 1.35 30.19 -12.16
N TYR A 69 2.44 30.13 -12.90
CA TYR A 69 2.56 29.32 -14.11
C TYR A 69 3.65 28.26 -13.97
N THR A 70 3.39 27.09 -14.53
CA THR A 70 4.39 26.03 -14.74
C THR A 70 4.36 25.60 -16.20
N SER A 71 5.48 25.08 -16.69
CA SER A 71 5.64 24.45 -18.00
C SER A 71 4.55 23.40 -18.23
N GLY A 72 4.63 22.27 -17.54
CA GLY A 72 3.69 21.15 -17.62
C GLY A 72 3.52 20.44 -16.27
N ALA A 73 2.58 19.50 -16.24
CA ALA A 73 2.44 18.53 -15.17
C ALA A 73 3.39 17.34 -15.43
N GLY A 74 4.15 16.94 -14.41
CA GLY A 74 5.19 15.92 -14.50
C GLY A 74 6.59 16.47 -14.82
N TRP A 75 6.73 17.28 -15.87
CA TRP A 75 8.00 17.87 -16.34
C TRP A 75 7.74 18.94 -17.43
N PRO A 76 8.76 19.67 -17.96
CA PRO A 76 10.13 19.82 -17.47
C PRO A 76 10.26 20.88 -16.37
N ALA A 77 11.25 20.72 -15.49
CA ALA A 77 11.68 21.79 -14.59
C ALA A 77 12.47 22.85 -15.38
N ILE A 78 11.86 23.99 -15.68
CA ILE A 78 12.49 25.12 -16.40
C ILE A 78 12.56 26.39 -15.53
N PRO A 79 13.56 27.27 -15.73
CA PRO A 79 13.70 28.50 -14.95
C PRO A 79 12.50 29.46 -14.98
N GLU A 80 11.74 29.45 -16.07
CA GLU A 80 10.59 30.33 -16.32
C GLU A 80 9.41 30.02 -15.40
N ASN A 81 9.33 28.78 -14.88
CA ASN A 81 8.29 28.33 -13.97
C ASN A 81 8.27 29.15 -12.66
N ASP A 82 7.07 29.42 -12.17
CA ASP A 82 6.85 29.98 -10.82
C ASP A 82 6.91 28.88 -9.74
N TYR A 83 6.55 27.64 -10.11
CA TYR A 83 6.68 26.42 -9.32
C TYR A 83 6.93 25.23 -10.25
N HIS A 84 7.53 24.15 -9.76
CA HIS A 84 7.67 22.92 -10.53
C HIS A 84 6.56 21.93 -10.14
N ASN A 85 5.97 21.26 -11.14
CA ASN A 85 5.07 20.14 -10.94
C ASN A 85 5.77 18.87 -11.42
N LEU A 86 6.30 18.08 -10.49
CA LEU A 86 7.33 17.08 -10.76
C LEU A 86 6.91 15.69 -10.34
N MET A 87 7.35 14.70 -11.10
CA MET A 87 7.01 13.29 -10.86
C MET A 87 7.92 12.63 -9.81
N GLU A 88 9.02 13.28 -9.42
CA GLU A 88 10.08 12.68 -8.63
C GLU A 88 9.70 12.41 -7.16
N PRO A 89 9.01 13.30 -6.42
CA PRO A 89 8.81 13.14 -4.98
C PRO A 89 7.56 12.28 -4.63
N ARG A 90 7.61 11.00 -4.98
CA ARG A 90 6.57 9.98 -4.69
C ARG A 90 7.14 8.62 -4.25
N ILE A 91 6.35 7.81 -3.56
CA ILE A 91 6.79 6.49 -3.04
C ILE A 91 7.17 5.52 -4.16
N GLN A 92 6.40 5.51 -5.24
CA GLN A 92 6.61 4.65 -6.39
C GLN A 92 6.51 5.46 -7.69
N ARG A 93 7.57 5.40 -8.49
CA ARG A 93 7.59 5.89 -9.87
C ARG A 93 7.20 4.76 -10.82
N TRP A 94 6.89 5.16 -12.05
CA TRP A 94 6.73 4.24 -13.17
C TRP A 94 7.94 3.28 -13.24
N GLU A 95 7.67 1.99 -13.44
CA GLU A 95 8.62 0.88 -13.53
C GLU A 95 9.45 0.56 -12.27
N GLU A 96 9.28 1.26 -11.15
CA GLU A 96 10.00 0.90 -9.91
C GLU A 96 9.50 -0.42 -9.31
N GLY A 97 8.18 -0.68 -9.39
CA GLY A 97 7.55 -1.90 -8.90
C GLY A 97 7.97 -2.27 -7.47
N ILE A 98 8.50 -3.49 -7.29
CA ILE A 98 8.99 -3.98 -5.98
C ILE A 98 10.26 -3.27 -5.46
N ASN A 99 10.89 -2.41 -6.26
CA ASN A 99 12.01 -1.58 -5.83
C ASN A 99 11.57 -0.22 -5.24
N SER A 100 10.26 0.08 -5.26
CA SER A 100 9.70 1.27 -4.61
C SER A 100 9.92 1.24 -3.10
N VAL A 101 9.90 2.43 -2.47
CA VAL A 101 10.20 2.58 -1.03
C VAL A 101 9.34 1.66 -0.17
N ILE A 102 8.04 1.60 -0.45
CA ILE A 102 7.06 0.83 0.34
C ILE A 102 7.23 -0.69 0.23
N ASN A 103 7.80 -1.19 -0.87
CA ASN A 103 8.02 -2.62 -1.08
C ASN A 103 9.42 -3.08 -0.69
N LYS A 104 10.43 -2.22 -0.89
CA LYS A 104 11.83 -2.56 -0.69
C LYS A 104 12.31 -2.35 0.73
N GLU A 105 11.89 -1.26 1.36
CA GLU A 105 12.39 -0.85 2.68
C GLU A 105 11.49 -1.40 3.79
N LYS A 106 12.10 -1.80 4.92
CA LYS A 106 11.33 -2.26 6.10
C LYS A 106 10.33 -1.16 6.53
N PRO A 107 9.16 -1.52 7.11
CA PRO A 107 8.13 -0.54 7.43
C PRO A 107 8.59 0.54 8.41
N GLU A 108 8.75 1.76 7.91
CA GLU A 108 9.10 2.96 8.68
C GLU A 108 8.28 4.18 8.23
N THR A 109 8.51 5.34 8.86
CA THR A 109 7.90 6.63 8.46
C THR A 109 8.89 7.79 8.43
N ASN A 110 10.19 7.49 8.49
CA ASN A 110 11.23 8.53 8.53
C ASN A 110 11.56 9.15 7.18
N TYR A 111 11.28 8.48 6.08
CA TYR A 111 11.54 9.00 4.75
C TYR A 111 10.67 10.23 4.44
N ASP A 112 11.25 11.10 3.62
CA ASP A 112 10.65 12.27 3.00
C ASP A 112 11.36 12.56 1.67
N TRP A 113 11.05 13.68 1.01
CA TRP A 113 11.55 14.00 -0.32
C TRP A 113 12.61 15.09 -0.34
N THR A 114 13.24 15.41 0.80
CA THR A 114 14.25 16.49 0.89
C THR A 114 15.33 16.33 -0.18
N ASP A 115 15.92 15.14 -0.30
CA ASP A 115 16.99 14.86 -1.27
C ASP A 115 16.50 14.96 -2.71
N ARG A 116 15.22 14.67 -2.96
CA ARG A 116 14.63 14.73 -4.30
C ARG A 116 14.29 16.15 -4.73
N ILE A 117 14.10 17.08 -3.80
CA ILE A 117 13.69 18.46 -4.12
C ILE A 117 14.77 19.52 -3.86
N SER A 118 15.83 19.19 -3.11
CA SER A 118 16.84 20.16 -2.63
C SER A 118 17.60 20.89 -3.74
N SER A 119 17.65 20.34 -4.96
CA SER A 119 18.30 20.96 -6.11
C SER A 119 17.44 22.05 -6.79
N TYR A 120 16.15 22.10 -6.50
CA TYR A 120 15.24 23.07 -7.11
C TYR A 120 15.17 24.37 -6.29
N THR A 121 15.19 25.49 -7.00
CA THR A 121 15.10 26.83 -6.39
C THR A 121 13.67 27.38 -6.37
N LYS A 122 12.72 26.67 -6.99
CA LYS A 122 11.30 26.99 -7.02
C LYS A 122 10.51 26.00 -6.16
N PRO A 123 9.34 26.39 -5.63
CA PRO A 123 8.46 25.47 -4.92
C PRO A 123 8.14 24.23 -5.76
N VAL A 124 8.18 23.05 -5.16
CA VAL A 124 7.89 21.77 -5.83
C VAL A 124 6.55 21.23 -5.36
N VAL A 125 5.67 20.99 -6.32
CA VAL A 125 4.42 20.23 -6.15
C VAL A 125 4.65 18.86 -6.80
N SER A 126 4.29 17.78 -6.10
CA SER A 126 4.35 16.46 -6.73
C SER A 126 3.16 16.23 -7.65
N HIS A 127 3.46 15.75 -8.85
CA HIS A 127 2.50 15.26 -9.82
C HIS A 127 2.12 13.80 -9.50
N GLU A 128 0.82 13.53 -9.45
CA GLU A 128 0.24 12.18 -9.42
C GLU A 128 0.88 11.20 -8.43
N ILE A 129 0.93 11.60 -7.16
CA ILE A 129 1.37 10.70 -6.09
C ILE A 129 0.30 9.64 -5.83
N GLY A 130 0.75 8.49 -5.33
CA GLY A 130 -0.09 7.33 -5.17
C GLY A 130 -0.28 6.60 -6.50
N GLN A 131 -1.54 6.31 -6.88
CA GLN A 131 -1.94 5.38 -7.95
C GLN A 131 -2.09 3.92 -7.47
N TRP A 132 -2.43 3.74 -6.21
CA TRP A 132 -2.65 2.42 -5.61
C TRP A 132 -4.00 1.89 -6.02
N CYS A 133 -4.05 0.73 -6.67
CA CYS A 133 -5.32 0.14 -7.08
C CYS A 133 -5.99 -0.65 -5.96
N VAL A 134 -7.31 -0.78 -6.07
CA VAL A 134 -8.15 -1.65 -5.27
C VAL A 134 -8.86 -2.69 -6.16
N PHE A 135 -9.29 -3.81 -5.58
CA PHE A 135 -10.12 -4.78 -6.30
C PHE A 135 -11.45 -4.12 -6.78
N PRO A 136 -11.99 -4.46 -7.97
CA PRO A 136 -13.18 -3.82 -8.50
C PRO A 136 -14.42 -3.91 -7.60
N ASP A 137 -15.15 -2.80 -7.47
CA ASP A 137 -16.50 -2.81 -6.91
C ASP A 137 -17.51 -3.30 -7.96
N LEU A 138 -17.75 -4.62 -7.97
CA LEU A 138 -18.64 -5.24 -8.96
C LEU A 138 -20.10 -4.79 -8.84
N LYS A 139 -20.51 -4.14 -7.75
CA LYS A 139 -21.87 -3.57 -7.60
C LYS A 139 -22.06 -2.35 -8.49
N GLU A 140 -20.97 -1.64 -8.78
CA GLU A 140 -20.93 -0.46 -9.66
C GLU A 140 -21.46 -0.76 -11.07
N ILE A 141 -21.36 -2.02 -11.53
CA ILE A 141 -21.89 -2.45 -12.85
C ILE A 141 -23.32 -1.96 -13.07
N SER A 142 -24.17 -2.05 -12.04
CA SER A 142 -25.59 -1.69 -12.13
C SER A 142 -25.84 -0.17 -12.27
N GLU A 143 -24.87 0.67 -11.90
CA GLU A 143 -24.94 2.13 -12.00
C GLU A 143 -24.70 2.62 -13.44
N TYR A 144 -24.09 1.80 -14.30
CA TYR A 144 -23.90 2.10 -15.73
C TYR A 144 -25.18 1.87 -16.56
N ASN A 145 -26.25 2.57 -16.18
CA ASN A 145 -27.57 2.49 -16.80
C ASN A 145 -27.75 3.40 -18.03
N GLY A 146 -26.78 4.28 -18.32
CA GLY A 146 -26.77 5.21 -19.46
C GLY A 146 -26.16 4.64 -20.76
N VAL A 147 -25.54 5.55 -21.55
CA VAL A 147 -24.87 5.21 -22.82
C VAL A 147 -23.54 4.47 -22.62
N MET A 148 -22.87 4.70 -21.50
CA MET A 148 -21.65 3.99 -21.10
C MET A 148 -22.01 2.67 -20.41
N LYS A 149 -21.18 1.63 -20.62
CA LYS A 149 -21.34 0.29 -20.01
C LYS A 149 -20.02 -0.18 -19.42
N ALA A 150 -20.05 -0.74 -18.21
CA ALA A 150 -18.87 -1.29 -17.53
C ALA A 150 -18.51 -2.71 -18.02
N ARG A 151 -18.26 -2.84 -19.34
CA ARG A 151 -17.92 -4.15 -19.96
C ARG A 151 -16.66 -4.78 -19.37
N ASN A 152 -15.70 -3.96 -18.97
CA ASN A 152 -14.53 -4.39 -18.22
C ASN A 152 -14.92 -5.11 -16.91
N PHE A 153 -15.78 -4.52 -16.08
CA PHE A 153 -16.20 -5.12 -14.81
C PHE A 153 -17.04 -6.39 -15.02
N GLU A 154 -17.83 -6.46 -16.09
CA GLU A 154 -18.53 -7.70 -16.46
C GLU A 154 -17.56 -8.84 -16.74
N ILE A 155 -16.46 -8.57 -17.46
CA ILE A 155 -15.39 -9.55 -17.72
C ILE A 155 -14.69 -9.95 -16.40
N PHE A 156 -14.37 -8.99 -15.54
CA PHE A 156 -13.73 -9.29 -14.25
C PHE A 156 -14.64 -10.14 -13.35
N ARG A 157 -15.95 -9.87 -13.36
CA ARG A 157 -16.94 -10.68 -12.65
C ARG A 157 -16.97 -12.11 -13.19
N GLU A 158 -17.02 -12.27 -14.52
CA GLU A 158 -17.06 -13.57 -15.17
C GLU A 158 -15.79 -14.39 -14.87
N THR A 159 -14.59 -13.79 -14.96
CA THR A 159 -13.34 -14.49 -14.66
C THR A 159 -13.24 -14.86 -13.17
N LEU A 160 -13.73 -14.00 -12.27
CA LEU A 160 -13.80 -14.28 -10.84
C LEU A 160 -14.78 -15.43 -10.52
N GLU A 161 -15.92 -15.47 -11.20
CA GLU A 161 -16.92 -16.55 -11.08
C GLU A 161 -16.37 -17.87 -11.62
N ASN A 162 -15.71 -17.85 -12.78
CA ASN A 162 -15.06 -19.02 -13.37
C ASN A 162 -13.96 -19.62 -12.47
N ASN A 163 -13.30 -18.77 -11.67
CA ASN A 163 -12.33 -19.20 -10.66
C ASN A 163 -12.96 -19.50 -9.28
N GLY A 164 -14.30 -19.48 -9.18
CA GLY A 164 -15.04 -19.90 -7.98
C GLY A 164 -14.97 -18.92 -6.81
N MET A 165 -14.66 -17.64 -7.06
CA MET A 165 -14.39 -16.64 -6.01
C MET A 165 -15.36 -15.46 -6.03
N LEU A 166 -16.46 -15.52 -6.77
CA LEU A 166 -17.43 -14.40 -6.87
C LEU A 166 -17.98 -13.98 -5.51
N ASN A 167 -18.21 -14.94 -4.61
CA ASN A 167 -18.65 -14.70 -3.24
C ASN A 167 -17.64 -13.93 -2.37
N LEU A 168 -16.38 -13.80 -2.81
CA LEU A 168 -15.33 -13.07 -2.12
C LEU A 168 -15.15 -11.63 -2.64
N ALA A 169 -15.86 -11.21 -3.68
CA ALA A 169 -15.66 -9.90 -4.32
C ALA A 169 -15.72 -8.73 -3.32
N ASP A 170 -16.74 -8.70 -2.45
CA ASP A 170 -16.89 -7.66 -1.42
C ASP A 170 -15.73 -7.68 -0.41
N SER A 171 -15.29 -8.87 -0.02
CA SER A 171 -14.16 -9.04 0.89
C SER A 171 -12.84 -8.63 0.23
N PHE A 172 -12.67 -8.88 -1.07
CA PHE A 172 -11.51 -8.45 -1.84
C PHE A 172 -11.47 -6.93 -1.97
N LEU A 173 -12.58 -6.29 -2.34
CA LEU A 173 -12.70 -4.83 -2.36
C LEU A 173 -12.34 -4.23 -1.00
N TYR A 174 -12.93 -4.76 0.08
CA TYR A 174 -12.67 -4.24 1.42
C TYR A 174 -11.21 -4.44 1.83
N ALA A 175 -10.67 -5.65 1.71
CA ALA A 175 -9.32 -5.96 2.17
C ALA A 175 -8.24 -5.21 1.38
N SER A 176 -8.34 -5.21 0.05
CA SER A 176 -7.43 -4.43 -0.81
C SER A 176 -7.60 -2.93 -0.62
N GLY A 177 -8.80 -2.45 -0.30
CA GLY A 177 -9.06 -1.03 -0.04
C GLY A 177 -8.44 -0.53 1.26
N LYS A 178 -8.35 -1.40 2.28
CA LYS A 178 -7.62 -1.09 3.52
C LYS A 178 -6.12 -0.95 3.25
N LEU A 179 -5.55 -1.78 2.38
CA LEU A 179 -4.17 -1.64 1.92
C LEU A 179 -3.98 -0.36 1.10
N GLN A 180 -4.87 -0.08 0.15
CA GLN A 180 -4.84 1.15 -0.66
C GLN A 180 -4.80 2.41 0.21
N ALA A 181 -5.67 2.49 1.23
CA ALA A 181 -5.70 3.61 2.16
C ALA A 181 -4.40 3.75 2.96
N LEU A 182 -3.77 2.62 3.32
CA LEU A 182 -2.47 2.58 4.00
C LEU A 182 -1.34 3.09 3.09
N CYS A 183 -1.36 2.71 1.81
CA CYS A 183 -0.40 3.23 0.82
C CYS A 183 -0.58 4.74 0.59
N TYR A 184 -1.81 5.24 0.42
CA TYR A 184 -2.08 6.68 0.31
C TYR A 184 -1.67 7.47 1.56
N LYS A 185 -1.93 6.93 2.75
CA LYS A 185 -1.47 7.54 4.01
C LYS A 185 0.06 7.69 4.00
N SER A 186 0.80 6.68 3.55
CA SER A 186 2.25 6.75 3.46
C SER A 186 2.74 7.83 2.48
N ASP A 187 2.16 7.91 1.28
CA ASP A 187 2.51 8.93 0.27
C ASP A 187 2.26 10.35 0.77
N ILE A 188 1.06 10.58 1.31
CA ILE A 188 0.62 11.91 1.75
C ILE A 188 1.40 12.36 2.98
N GLU A 189 1.63 11.47 3.96
CA GLU A 189 2.41 11.84 5.12
C GLU A 189 3.88 12.12 4.76
N ALA A 190 4.47 11.42 3.80
CA ALA A 190 5.84 11.70 3.34
C ALA A 190 5.93 13.08 2.66
N ALA A 191 4.94 13.42 1.83
CA ALA A 191 4.80 14.75 1.27
C ALA A 191 4.71 15.83 2.36
N LEU A 192 3.85 15.64 3.36
CA LEU A 192 3.66 16.60 4.46
C LEU A 192 4.88 16.68 5.40
N ARG A 193 5.67 15.61 5.52
CA ARG A 193 6.95 15.59 6.27
C ARG A 193 8.11 16.26 5.55
N THR A 194 7.99 16.56 4.25
CA THR A 194 9.09 17.06 3.43
C THR A 194 9.32 18.57 3.63
N PRO A 195 10.44 19.02 4.21
CA PRO A 195 10.74 20.44 4.38
C PRO A 195 10.72 21.21 3.06
N GLY A 196 10.04 22.35 3.02
CA GLY A 196 9.99 23.22 1.83
C GLY A 196 9.10 22.70 0.70
N PHE A 197 8.36 21.62 0.90
CA PHE A 197 7.44 21.07 -0.09
C PHE A 197 6.20 21.96 -0.27
N ALA A 198 5.81 22.20 -1.52
CA ALA A 198 4.72 23.11 -1.83
C ALA A 198 3.35 22.41 -1.89
N GLY A 199 3.34 21.10 -2.10
CA GLY A 199 2.12 20.29 -2.09
C GLY A 199 2.22 19.05 -2.97
N PHE A 200 1.09 18.40 -3.17
CA PHE A 200 0.97 17.19 -3.99
C PHE A 200 -0.38 17.15 -4.71
N GLN A 201 -0.44 16.35 -5.76
CA GLN A 201 -1.65 16.02 -6.51
C GLN A 201 -1.82 14.50 -6.49
N LEU A 202 -2.99 14.00 -6.10
CA LEU A 202 -3.31 12.58 -6.21
C LEU A 202 -3.76 12.26 -7.64
N LEU A 203 -3.52 11.03 -8.10
CA LEU A 203 -4.19 10.48 -9.29
C LEU A 203 -5.07 9.30 -8.86
N ASP A 204 -6.39 9.42 -8.92
CA ASP A 204 -7.16 10.62 -8.59
C ASP A 204 -7.95 10.28 -7.31
N LEU A 205 -8.73 11.23 -6.74
CA LEU A 205 -9.61 10.94 -5.60
C LEU A 205 -10.72 9.93 -5.98
N HIS A 206 -11.11 9.89 -7.25
CA HIS A 206 -12.10 8.97 -7.80
C HIS A 206 -11.49 8.07 -8.89
N ASP A 207 -12.15 6.96 -9.19
CA ASP A 207 -11.67 6.05 -10.25
C ASP A 207 -11.76 6.70 -11.61
N PHE A 208 -10.69 6.53 -12.39
CA PHE A 208 -10.65 6.95 -13.77
C PHE A 208 -11.09 5.78 -14.67
N PRO A 209 -12.22 5.89 -15.40
CA PRO A 209 -12.75 4.77 -16.20
C PRO A 209 -11.99 4.53 -17.52
N GLY A 210 -11.00 5.38 -17.85
CA GLY A 210 -10.14 5.22 -19.03
C GLY A 210 -8.92 4.32 -18.79
N GLN A 211 -7.99 4.32 -19.75
CA GLN A 211 -6.63 3.73 -19.64
C GLN A 211 -6.58 2.32 -19.03
N GLY A 212 -7.39 1.40 -19.55
CA GLY A 212 -7.32 -0.01 -19.16
C GLY A 212 -7.88 -0.35 -17.78
N THR A 213 -8.62 0.57 -17.14
CA THR A 213 -9.20 0.44 -15.78
C THR A 213 -8.21 0.79 -14.68
N ALA A 214 -8.22 2.07 -14.28
CA ALA A 214 -7.40 2.59 -13.19
C ALA A 214 -8.25 2.75 -11.92
N LEU A 215 -8.26 1.73 -11.07
CA LEU A 215 -9.06 1.67 -9.83
C LEU A 215 -8.33 2.32 -8.66
N VAL A 216 -7.78 3.51 -8.91
CA VAL A 216 -6.89 4.24 -7.99
C VAL A 216 -7.66 5.12 -7.00
N GLY A 217 -8.92 5.43 -7.30
CA GLY A 217 -9.74 6.31 -6.48
C GLY A 217 -10.06 5.71 -5.11
N ILE A 218 -10.18 6.56 -4.10
CA ILE A 218 -10.87 6.23 -2.85
C ILE A 218 -12.39 6.22 -3.07
N LEU A 219 -12.85 7.01 -4.05
CA LEU A 219 -14.22 7.04 -4.56
C LEU A 219 -14.30 6.28 -5.89
N ASN A 220 -15.47 5.79 -6.23
CA ASN A 220 -15.70 5.18 -7.54
C ASN A 220 -15.92 6.25 -8.64
N ALA A 221 -16.12 5.83 -9.90
CA ALA A 221 -16.28 6.74 -11.04
C ALA A 221 -17.51 7.68 -10.93
N PHE A 222 -18.45 7.38 -10.03
CA PHE A 222 -19.64 8.18 -9.72
C PHE A 222 -19.49 9.03 -8.46
N TRP A 223 -18.28 9.15 -7.90
CA TRP A 223 -17.97 9.89 -6.66
C TRP A 223 -18.56 9.26 -5.39
N GLU A 224 -18.97 7.99 -5.45
CA GLU A 224 -19.52 7.27 -4.31
C GLU A 224 -18.44 6.54 -3.51
N LYS A 225 -18.71 6.34 -2.22
CA LYS A 225 -17.78 5.66 -1.30
C LYS A 225 -17.74 4.16 -1.59
N LYS A 226 -16.52 3.62 -1.69
CA LYS A 226 -16.29 2.17 -1.84
C LYS A 226 -16.35 1.36 -0.53
N GLY A 227 -16.50 2.02 0.62
CA GLY A 227 -16.89 1.38 1.89
C GLY A 227 -15.76 0.93 2.84
N TYR A 228 -14.48 1.03 2.48
CA TYR A 228 -13.37 0.59 3.35
C TYR A 228 -12.70 1.70 4.19
N ILE A 229 -12.96 2.97 3.87
CA ILE A 229 -12.46 4.13 4.63
C ILE A 229 -13.50 5.25 4.66
N SER A 230 -13.66 5.88 5.84
CA SER A 230 -14.52 7.05 6.02
C SER A 230 -13.76 8.36 5.74
N SER A 231 -14.51 9.44 5.46
CA SER A 231 -13.94 10.79 5.32
C SER A 231 -13.17 11.22 6.57
N ASP A 232 -13.66 10.90 7.76
CA ASP A 232 -13.03 11.30 9.01
C ASP A 232 -11.71 10.55 9.24
N GLN A 233 -11.60 9.30 8.78
CA GLN A 233 -10.34 8.57 8.78
C GLN A 233 -9.35 9.12 7.76
N PHE A 234 -9.80 9.41 6.53
CA PHE A 234 -8.94 9.95 5.48
C PHE A 234 -8.38 11.34 5.86
N LYS A 235 -9.22 12.20 6.47
CA LYS A 235 -8.83 13.52 6.99
C LYS A 235 -7.81 13.48 8.13
N ARG A 236 -7.51 12.31 8.72
CA ARG A 236 -6.45 12.22 9.74
C ARG A 236 -5.05 12.38 9.13
N PHE A 237 -4.90 12.03 7.85
CA PHE A 237 -3.62 12.12 7.14
C PHE A 237 -3.67 13.05 5.91
N CYS A 238 -4.86 13.41 5.41
CA CYS A 238 -5.02 14.35 4.30
C CYS A 238 -5.96 15.50 4.67
N ASN A 239 -5.43 16.54 5.31
CA ASN A 239 -6.19 17.70 5.79
C ASN A 239 -5.30 18.96 5.86
N SER A 240 -5.87 20.12 6.16
CA SER A 240 -5.11 21.37 6.33
C SER A 240 -4.09 21.28 7.47
N SER A 241 -4.33 20.42 8.45
CA SER A 241 -3.45 20.24 9.61
C SER A 241 -3.37 18.76 9.95
N VAL A 242 -2.17 18.21 10.03
CA VAL A 242 -1.92 16.77 10.15
C VAL A 242 -0.77 16.54 11.15
N PRO A 243 -1.05 15.88 12.30
CA PRO A 243 -0.01 15.31 13.14
C PRO A 243 0.73 14.20 12.39
N LEU A 244 2.06 14.21 12.48
CA LEU A 244 2.95 13.29 11.78
C LEU A 244 3.84 12.58 12.80
N ALA A 245 4.09 11.30 12.57
CA ALA A 245 5.08 10.53 13.33
C ALA A 245 6.21 10.10 12.41
N ARG A 246 7.40 10.11 12.98
CA ARG A 246 8.64 9.57 12.43
C ARG A 246 9.07 8.39 13.31
N LEU A 247 8.89 7.20 12.76
CA LEU A 247 9.11 5.88 13.33
C LEU A 247 10.21 5.20 12.52
N ASP A 248 11.25 4.70 13.20
CA ASP A 248 12.35 3.93 12.58
C ASP A 248 11.91 2.53 12.14
N LYS A 249 10.86 1.99 12.79
CA LYS A 249 10.25 0.72 12.45
C LYS A 249 8.84 0.62 13.01
N ARG A 250 8.12 -0.43 12.62
CA ARG A 250 6.76 -0.71 13.10
C ARG A 250 6.61 -2.05 13.81
N VAL A 251 7.66 -2.87 13.82
CA VAL A 251 7.67 -4.15 14.52
C VAL A 251 8.80 -4.15 15.52
N TYR A 252 8.47 -4.48 16.76
CA TYR A 252 9.36 -4.43 17.91
C TYR A 252 9.35 -5.76 18.65
N LEU A 253 10.48 -6.12 19.24
CA LEU A 253 10.52 -7.04 20.35
C LEU A 253 10.25 -6.29 21.65
N ASN A 254 9.70 -6.98 22.65
CA ASN A 254 9.31 -6.36 23.92
C ASN A 254 10.50 -5.96 24.81
N ASN A 255 11.72 -6.39 24.48
CA ASN A 255 12.95 -5.95 25.12
C ASN A 255 13.54 -4.68 24.49
N GLU A 256 12.83 -4.07 23.55
CA GLU A 256 13.20 -2.82 22.90
C GLU A 256 12.43 -1.64 23.46
N GLU A 257 12.98 -0.44 23.28
CA GLU A 257 12.27 0.82 23.59
C GLU A 257 11.53 1.31 22.35
N PHE A 258 10.24 1.62 22.49
CA PHE A 258 9.49 2.31 21.45
C PHE A 258 9.86 3.79 21.45
N THR A 259 10.20 4.35 20.29
CA THR A 259 10.44 5.79 20.10
C THR A 259 9.72 6.30 18.86
N ALA A 260 9.05 7.46 18.98
CA ALA A 260 8.44 8.17 17.86
C ALA A 260 8.67 9.68 17.97
N ARG A 261 9.28 10.29 16.95
CA ARG A 261 9.36 11.76 16.85
C ARG A 261 8.06 12.29 16.26
N ILE A 262 7.42 13.22 16.95
CA ILE A 262 6.15 13.80 16.57
C ILE A 262 6.38 15.18 15.99
N GLU A 263 5.81 15.39 14.80
CA GLU A 263 5.85 16.63 14.04
C GLU A 263 4.42 17.05 13.65
N MET A 264 4.27 18.29 13.18
CA MET A 264 3.01 18.82 12.69
C MET A 264 3.21 19.50 11.33
N ALA A 265 2.33 19.19 10.39
CA ALA A 265 2.08 20.01 9.22
C ALA A 265 0.81 20.83 9.46
N HIS A 266 0.89 22.15 9.34
CA HIS A 266 -0.22 23.07 9.58
C HIS A 266 -0.27 24.15 8.49
N PHE A 267 -1.25 24.01 7.60
CA PHE A 267 -1.57 24.91 6.50
C PHE A 267 -2.99 25.47 6.67
N GLY A 268 -3.37 25.76 7.91
CA GLY A 268 -4.64 26.42 8.23
C GLY A 268 -4.61 27.93 7.96
N GLU A 269 -5.64 28.64 8.43
CA GLU A 269 -5.76 30.09 8.20
C GLU A 269 -4.83 30.94 9.08
N SER A 270 -4.47 30.43 10.27
CA SER A 270 -3.65 31.17 11.24
C SER A 270 -2.94 30.24 12.21
N VAL A 271 -1.87 30.74 12.83
CA VAL A 271 -1.10 30.04 13.88
C VAL A 271 -2.02 29.51 14.98
N LEU A 272 -1.91 28.21 15.31
CA LEU A 272 -2.58 27.64 16.47
C LEU A 272 -1.84 28.06 17.74
N LYS A 273 -2.54 28.66 18.71
CA LYS A 273 -1.94 29.24 19.91
C LYS A 273 -2.23 28.39 21.14
N ASP A 274 -1.22 28.28 22.02
CA ASP A 274 -1.33 27.66 23.35
C ASP A 274 -1.89 26.22 23.30
N ILE A 275 -1.53 25.46 22.27
CA ILE A 275 -1.96 24.07 22.09
C ILE A 275 -1.19 23.19 23.05
N ALA A 276 -1.90 22.27 23.72
CA ALA A 276 -1.31 21.23 24.57
C ALA A 276 -1.50 19.86 23.92
N PRO A 277 -0.59 19.41 23.04
CA PRO A 277 -0.72 18.14 22.36
C PRO A 277 -0.64 16.96 23.34
N GLU A 278 -1.32 15.88 23.02
CA GLU A 278 -1.33 14.67 23.82
C GLU A 278 -1.23 13.41 22.97
N TRP A 279 -0.82 12.31 23.59
CA TRP A 279 -0.68 11.04 22.91
C TRP A 279 -1.11 9.89 23.82
N LYS A 280 -1.52 8.80 23.18
CA LYS A 280 -1.76 7.52 23.86
C LYS A 280 -1.38 6.36 22.94
N ILE A 281 -0.97 5.27 23.56
CA ILE A 281 -0.76 3.97 22.92
C ILE A 281 -1.79 3.02 23.50
N SER A 282 -2.63 2.45 22.64
CA SER A 282 -3.71 1.54 23.04
C SER A 282 -3.56 0.19 22.36
N ASN A 283 -4.07 -0.88 22.99
CA ASN A 283 -4.15 -2.21 22.36
C ASN A 283 -5.37 -2.33 21.44
N ASP A 284 -5.54 -3.50 20.83
CA ASP A 284 -6.66 -3.86 19.95
C ASP A 284 -8.05 -3.81 20.62
N LYS A 285 -8.11 -3.85 21.96
CA LYS A 285 -9.33 -3.65 22.75
C LYS A 285 -9.59 -2.19 23.11
N ASN A 286 -8.78 -1.26 22.61
CA ASN A 286 -8.78 0.17 22.95
C ASN A 286 -8.42 0.46 24.43
N GLU A 287 -7.78 -0.48 25.12
CA GLU A 287 -7.25 -0.23 26.47
C GLU A 287 -5.96 0.59 26.35
N ILE A 288 -5.87 1.68 27.11
CA ILE A 288 -4.70 2.56 27.11
C ILE A 288 -3.57 1.89 27.91
N ILE A 289 -2.45 1.62 27.24
CA ILE A 289 -1.26 1.03 27.85
C ILE A 289 -0.29 2.13 28.30
N PHE A 290 -0.07 3.12 27.43
CA PHE A 290 0.78 4.27 27.71
C PHE A 290 0.07 5.55 27.28
N SER A 291 0.34 6.65 27.97
CA SER A 291 -0.16 7.96 27.56
C SER A 291 0.75 9.07 28.09
N GLY A 292 0.66 10.24 27.47
CA GLY A 292 1.42 11.40 27.91
C GLY A 292 0.92 12.68 27.26
N LYS A 293 1.48 13.79 27.72
CA LYS A 293 1.23 15.13 27.20
C LYS A 293 2.55 15.77 26.81
N PHE A 294 2.53 16.51 25.71
CA PHE A 294 3.65 17.36 25.31
C PHE A 294 3.56 18.71 26.01
N LYS A 295 4.63 19.50 25.90
CA LYS A 295 4.61 20.88 26.40
C LYS A 295 3.64 21.72 25.58
N THR A 296 2.93 22.63 26.24
CA THR A 296 2.12 23.64 25.54
C THR A 296 2.98 24.44 24.58
N THR A 297 2.51 24.62 23.34
CA THR A 297 3.27 25.26 22.27
C THR A 297 2.35 25.96 21.27
N ASN A 298 2.93 26.88 20.50
CA ASN A 298 2.27 27.49 19.34
C ASN A 298 2.69 26.74 18.08
N ILE A 299 1.75 26.49 17.17
CA ILE A 299 2.01 25.77 15.92
C ILE A 299 1.94 26.77 14.76
N PRO A 300 3.08 27.15 14.17
CA PRO A 300 3.11 28.09 13.06
C PRO A 300 2.54 27.49 11.78
N LEU A 301 2.28 28.34 10.79
CA LEU A 301 1.97 27.88 9.43
C LEU A 301 3.24 27.27 8.79
N GLY A 302 3.07 26.16 8.09
CA GLY A 302 4.14 25.40 7.45
C GLY A 302 4.16 23.94 7.90
N ASN A 303 5.26 23.25 7.65
CA ASN A 303 5.44 21.85 8.02
C ASN A 303 6.74 21.59 8.80
N CYS A 304 6.93 20.34 9.20
CA CYS A 304 8.08 19.88 9.98
C CYS A 304 8.19 20.55 11.37
N PHE A 305 7.09 21.06 11.92
CA PHE A 305 7.11 21.65 13.25
C PHE A 305 7.25 20.56 14.31
N ASN A 306 8.34 20.56 15.07
CA ASN A 306 8.60 19.56 16.10
C ASN A 306 7.68 19.76 17.31
N ILE A 307 6.94 18.71 17.68
CA ILE A 307 6.08 18.67 18.88
C ILE A 307 6.81 18.02 20.05
N GLY A 308 7.55 16.94 19.80
CA GLY A 308 8.34 16.24 20.81
C GLY A 308 8.57 14.79 20.45
N THR A 309 9.00 13.98 21.43
CA THR A 309 9.27 12.56 21.26
C THR A 309 8.43 11.75 22.24
N VAL A 310 7.78 10.70 21.74
CA VAL A 310 7.16 9.65 22.56
C VAL A 310 8.20 8.57 22.80
N THR A 311 8.36 8.15 24.05
CA THR A 311 9.11 6.94 24.42
C THR A 311 8.25 6.03 25.28
N ALA A 312 8.38 4.72 25.11
CA ALA A 312 7.70 3.74 25.95
C ALA A 312 8.54 2.46 26.10
N ASP A 313 8.69 2.00 27.35
CA ASP A 313 9.28 0.70 27.66
C ASP A 313 8.27 -0.42 27.36
N LEU A 314 8.62 -1.31 26.44
CA LEU A 314 7.76 -2.39 25.99
C LEU A 314 7.85 -3.65 26.86
N SER A 315 8.69 -3.65 27.90
CA SER A 315 8.97 -4.84 28.73
C SER A 315 7.73 -5.46 29.39
N SER A 316 6.70 -4.65 29.65
CA SER A 316 5.40 -5.09 30.19
C SER A 316 4.54 -5.88 29.18
N ILE A 317 4.86 -5.82 27.89
CA ILE A 317 4.14 -6.51 26.81
C ILE A 317 4.67 -7.94 26.69
N ILE A 318 4.06 -8.86 27.44
CA ILE A 318 4.50 -10.27 27.52
C ILE A 318 3.77 -11.22 26.56
N LYS A 319 2.82 -10.70 25.77
CA LYS A 319 2.08 -11.44 24.74
C LYS A 319 2.19 -10.67 23.42
N PRO A 320 2.22 -11.36 22.27
CA PRO A 320 2.22 -10.67 20.99
C PRO A 320 0.96 -9.82 20.88
N CYS A 321 1.10 -8.54 20.52
CA CYS A 321 -0.05 -7.66 20.34
C CYS A 321 0.18 -6.60 19.26
N LYS A 322 -0.92 -6.13 18.67
CA LYS A 322 -0.99 -4.87 17.93
C LYS A 322 -1.21 -3.73 18.94
N LEU A 323 -0.42 -2.67 18.82
CA LEU A 323 -0.62 -1.41 19.51
C LEU A 323 -0.85 -0.29 18.50
N THR A 324 -1.62 0.73 18.87
CA THR A 324 -1.86 1.91 18.06
C THR A 324 -1.43 3.16 18.82
N LEU A 325 -0.42 3.86 18.30
CA LEU A 325 -0.09 5.22 18.72
C LEU A 325 -1.15 6.17 18.14
N GLN A 326 -1.76 6.98 18.99
CA GLN A 326 -2.64 8.09 18.60
C GLN A 326 -2.06 9.39 19.14
N VAL A 327 -1.98 10.40 18.28
CA VAL A 327 -1.53 11.76 18.63
C VAL A 327 -2.68 12.72 18.37
N PHE A 328 -2.91 13.62 19.32
CA PHE A 328 -3.94 14.64 19.30
C PHE A 328 -3.27 16.02 19.40
N VAL A 329 -3.63 16.90 18.47
CA VAL A 329 -3.13 18.27 18.38
C VAL A 329 -4.34 19.15 18.08
N ASP A 330 -4.83 19.88 19.09
CA ASP A 330 -6.11 20.60 19.01
C ASP A 330 -7.27 19.66 18.59
N SER A 331 -7.99 19.97 17.51
CA SER A 331 -9.07 19.19 16.93
C SER A 331 -8.58 18.12 15.94
N TYR A 332 -7.29 18.08 15.65
CA TYR A 332 -6.67 17.16 14.71
C TYR A 332 -6.11 15.94 15.42
N SER A 333 -6.18 14.79 14.76
CA SER A 333 -5.58 13.57 15.26
C SER A 333 -5.08 12.69 14.12
N ASN A 334 -4.06 11.90 14.43
CA ASN A 334 -3.56 10.87 13.53
C ASN A 334 -3.09 9.65 14.33
N SER A 335 -2.92 8.52 13.66
CA SER A 335 -2.58 7.26 14.30
C SER A 335 -1.68 6.36 13.46
N TRP A 336 -0.87 5.55 14.15
CA TRP A 336 0.07 4.60 13.56
C TRP A 336 0.03 3.29 14.32
N ASP A 337 -0.14 2.19 13.58
CA ASP A 337 -0.08 0.84 14.14
C ASP A 337 1.36 0.35 14.22
N ILE A 338 1.66 -0.34 15.33
CA ILE A 338 2.90 -1.08 15.58
C ILE A 338 2.57 -2.46 16.15
N TRP A 339 3.50 -3.41 16.01
CA TRP A 339 3.42 -4.74 16.58
C TRP A 339 4.55 -4.93 17.57
N VAL A 340 4.23 -5.58 18.69
CA VAL A 340 5.18 -5.91 19.74
C VAL A 340 5.11 -7.41 19.98
N TYR A 341 6.26 -8.08 19.89
CA TYR A 341 6.40 -9.52 20.08
C TYR A 341 7.32 -9.83 21.27
N PRO A 342 7.05 -10.89 22.05
CA PRO A 342 7.97 -11.29 23.11
C PRO A 342 9.34 -11.70 22.56
N ALA A 343 10.43 -11.19 23.14
CA ALA A 343 11.78 -11.54 22.72
C ALA A 343 12.14 -13.01 23.01
N ASN A 344 11.62 -13.56 24.11
CA ASN A 344 11.88 -14.95 24.55
C ASN A 344 10.91 -15.94 23.88
N ASN A 345 10.86 -15.93 22.55
CA ASN A 345 10.01 -16.81 21.76
C ASN A 345 10.86 -17.91 21.10
N ASP A 346 11.37 -18.83 21.91
CA ASP A 346 12.24 -19.92 21.45
C ASP A 346 11.46 -21.02 20.71
N VAL A 347 10.98 -20.70 19.51
CA VAL A 347 10.50 -21.69 18.52
C VAL A 347 11.54 -22.77 18.25
N LEU A 348 12.83 -22.41 18.34
CA LEU A 348 13.96 -23.32 18.15
C LEU A 348 14.09 -24.35 19.28
N ASN A 349 13.63 -24.03 20.50
CA ASN A 349 13.69 -24.93 21.65
C ASN A 349 12.36 -25.66 21.93
N MET A 350 11.30 -25.38 21.17
CA MET A 350 10.06 -26.14 21.27
C MET A 350 10.30 -27.59 20.82
N GLN A 351 9.86 -28.57 21.61
CA GLN A 351 9.82 -29.96 21.19
C GLN A 351 8.79 -30.09 20.06
N LYS A 352 9.28 -30.21 18.81
CA LYS A 352 8.41 -30.28 17.64
C LYS A 352 7.84 -31.69 17.51
N SER A 353 6.50 -31.78 17.52
CA SER A 353 5.76 -33.00 17.19
C SER A 353 5.62 -33.21 15.67
N TYR A 354 6.26 -32.36 14.87
CA TYR A 354 6.11 -32.27 13.42
C TYR A 354 7.47 -32.07 12.74
N ARG A 355 7.59 -32.39 11.44
CA ARG A 355 8.77 -32.07 10.62
C ARG A 355 8.58 -30.75 9.90
N MET A 356 9.60 -29.90 9.89
CA MET A 356 9.64 -28.68 9.08
C MET A 356 10.61 -28.91 7.93
N VAL A 357 10.14 -28.71 6.70
CA VAL A 357 10.92 -28.95 5.49
C VAL A 357 10.67 -27.85 4.47
N THR A 358 11.62 -27.66 3.55
CA THR A 358 11.45 -26.80 2.37
C THR A 358 11.05 -27.56 1.11
N THR A 359 11.24 -28.87 1.12
CA THR A 359 10.83 -29.82 0.08
C THR A 359 10.48 -31.16 0.73
N ILE A 360 9.57 -31.91 0.11
CA ILE A 360 9.20 -33.27 0.53
C ILE A 360 10.02 -34.28 -0.28
N ASP A 361 11.04 -34.83 0.37
CA ASP A 361 11.82 -35.98 -0.08
C ASP A 361 11.10 -37.32 0.22
N GLU A 362 11.74 -38.45 -0.12
CA GLU A 362 11.17 -39.79 0.10
C GLU A 362 10.90 -40.07 1.58
N GLU A 363 11.82 -39.67 2.47
CA GLU A 363 11.68 -39.90 3.91
C GLU A 363 10.52 -39.10 4.50
N THR A 364 10.38 -37.83 4.12
CA THR A 364 9.29 -36.96 4.55
C THR A 364 7.94 -37.40 3.97
N GLY A 365 7.94 -37.88 2.72
CA GLY A 365 6.77 -38.48 2.10
C GLY A 365 6.26 -39.68 2.89
N LYS A 366 7.16 -40.62 3.23
CA LYS A 366 6.83 -41.76 4.08
C LYS A 366 6.34 -41.35 5.47
N TYR A 367 6.98 -40.36 6.09
CA TYR A 367 6.55 -39.83 7.38
C TYR A 367 5.12 -39.27 7.35
N LEU A 368 4.71 -38.59 6.25
CA LEU A 368 3.32 -38.18 6.04
C LEU A 368 2.39 -39.40 5.86
N GLU A 369 2.77 -40.37 5.04
CA GLU A 369 1.96 -41.58 4.82
C GLU A 369 1.71 -42.38 6.11
N ASP A 370 2.67 -42.37 7.03
CA ASP A 370 2.62 -43.03 8.33
C ASP A 370 1.83 -42.24 9.40
N GLY A 371 1.30 -41.05 9.07
CA GLY A 371 0.47 -40.25 9.98
C GLY A 371 1.17 -39.06 10.62
N GLY A 372 2.38 -38.73 10.18
CA GLY A 372 3.15 -37.59 10.66
C GLY A 372 2.54 -36.23 10.30
N SER A 373 2.97 -35.19 11.02
CA SER A 373 2.59 -33.81 10.73
C SER A 373 3.76 -33.05 10.12
N VAL A 374 3.55 -32.33 9.02
CA VAL A 374 4.61 -31.60 8.30
C VAL A 374 4.23 -30.15 8.09
N LEU A 375 5.18 -29.25 8.35
CA LEU A 375 5.19 -27.89 7.83
C LEU A 375 6.09 -27.85 6.59
N LEU A 376 5.49 -27.66 5.42
CA LEU A 376 6.21 -27.34 4.19
C LEU A 376 6.27 -25.81 4.05
N THR A 377 7.44 -25.23 4.27
CA THR A 377 7.69 -23.79 4.02
C THR A 377 8.48 -23.61 2.73
N LEU A 378 7.88 -23.00 1.72
CA LEU A 378 8.55 -22.81 0.45
C LEU A 378 9.61 -21.73 0.56
N LYS A 379 10.84 -22.06 0.15
CA LYS A 379 11.89 -21.06 0.01
C LYS A 379 11.49 -20.06 -1.09
N LYS A 380 11.74 -18.77 -0.89
CA LYS A 380 11.40 -17.75 -1.91
C LYS A 380 12.07 -18.10 -3.25
N GLY A 381 11.29 -18.10 -4.33
CA GLY A 381 11.78 -18.35 -5.69
C GLY A 381 11.95 -19.83 -6.07
N THR A 382 11.54 -20.78 -5.23
CA THR A 382 11.59 -22.22 -5.58
C THR A 382 10.28 -22.75 -6.15
N LEU A 383 9.19 -21.98 -6.11
CA LEU A 383 7.91 -22.36 -6.68
C LEU A 383 7.99 -22.35 -8.22
N LYS A 384 7.49 -23.39 -8.87
CA LYS A 384 7.43 -23.45 -10.33
C LYS A 384 6.52 -22.38 -10.93
N ALA A 385 6.85 -21.92 -12.14
CA ALA A 385 6.12 -20.87 -12.85
C ALA A 385 4.62 -21.17 -12.99
N GLU A 386 4.27 -22.38 -13.45
CA GLU A 386 2.91 -22.86 -13.63
C GLU A 386 2.14 -23.07 -12.32
N LYS A 387 2.85 -23.05 -11.19
CA LYS A 387 2.28 -23.14 -9.83
C LYS A 387 2.16 -21.79 -9.15
N GLY A 388 2.62 -20.72 -9.80
CA GLY A 388 2.59 -19.35 -9.28
C GLY A 388 3.95 -18.68 -9.09
N GLY A 389 5.05 -19.35 -9.44
CA GLY A 389 6.42 -18.83 -9.27
C GLY A 389 6.73 -17.54 -10.03
N ASN A 390 5.96 -17.22 -11.08
CA ASN A 390 6.10 -15.97 -11.85
C ASN A 390 5.22 -14.83 -11.33
N ILE A 391 4.43 -15.07 -10.28
CA ILE A 391 3.57 -14.07 -9.67
C ILE A 391 4.42 -13.28 -8.68
N VAL A 392 4.70 -12.03 -9.01
CA VAL A 392 5.52 -11.19 -8.16
C VAL A 392 4.65 -10.55 -7.10
N VAL A 393 4.90 -10.93 -5.86
CA VAL A 393 4.20 -10.46 -4.68
C VAL A 393 4.94 -9.26 -4.09
N GLY A 394 4.20 -8.25 -3.68
CA GLY A 394 4.70 -7.08 -2.96
C GLY A 394 3.79 -6.74 -1.79
N PHE A 395 4.26 -5.86 -0.91
CA PHE A 395 3.44 -5.36 0.19
C PHE A 395 2.39 -4.37 -0.30
N SER A 396 2.74 -3.48 -1.25
CA SER A 396 1.78 -2.52 -1.81
C SER A 396 0.71 -3.21 -2.66
N SER A 397 -0.37 -2.48 -2.95
CA SER A 397 -1.24 -2.86 -4.07
C SER A 397 -0.58 -2.55 -5.42
N ILE A 398 -1.27 -2.93 -6.50
CA ILE A 398 -0.87 -2.67 -7.88
C ILE A 398 -0.81 -1.16 -8.13
N PHE A 399 0.27 -0.69 -8.74
CA PHE A 399 0.41 0.68 -9.23
C PHE A 399 -0.27 0.84 -10.59
N TRP A 400 -1.25 1.73 -10.66
CA TRP A 400 -2.08 2.11 -11.82
C TRP A 400 -2.89 1.00 -12.50
N ASN A 401 -2.24 0.01 -13.10
CA ASN A 401 -2.77 -1.29 -13.53
C ASN A 401 -1.65 -2.10 -14.21
N THR A 402 -1.76 -3.43 -14.20
CA THR A 402 -0.76 -4.33 -14.79
C THR A 402 -0.77 -4.32 -16.33
N LEU A 403 -1.91 -4.04 -16.97
CA LEU A 403 -2.03 -4.11 -18.44
C LEU A 403 -1.27 -2.97 -19.15
N TRP A 404 -1.40 -1.73 -18.66
CA TRP A 404 -0.74 -0.54 -19.23
C TRP A 404 0.71 -0.40 -18.80
N THR A 405 1.10 -1.04 -17.71
CA THR A 405 2.48 -1.05 -17.20
C THR A 405 3.30 -2.25 -17.72
N ASN A 406 2.81 -2.94 -18.75
CA ASN A 406 3.46 -4.13 -19.33
C ASN A 406 3.79 -5.21 -18.27
N GLY A 407 2.86 -5.42 -17.33
CA GLY A 407 2.99 -6.41 -16.26
C GLY A 407 3.92 -6.00 -15.12
N GLN A 408 4.10 -4.70 -14.86
CA GLN A 408 4.92 -4.23 -13.74
C GLN A 408 4.42 -4.81 -12.40
N PRO A 409 5.33 -5.31 -11.55
CA PRO A 409 4.96 -5.85 -10.23
C PRO A 409 4.67 -4.73 -9.21
N PRO A 410 3.98 -5.03 -8.08
CA PRO A 410 3.42 -6.33 -7.73
C PRO A 410 2.18 -6.69 -8.56
N HIS A 411 1.85 -7.99 -8.62
CA HIS A 411 0.68 -8.53 -9.33
C HIS A 411 -0.51 -8.81 -8.41
N THR A 412 -0.47 -8.29 -7.18
CA THR A 412 -1.37 -8.68 -6.10
C THR A 412 -1.88 -7.45 -5.33
N LEU A 413 -3.01 -7.61 -4.65
CA LEU A 413 -3.74 -6.54 -3.98
C LEU A 413 -3.79 -6.71 -2.44
N GLY A 414 -2.82 -7.45 -1.88
CA GLY A 414 -2.74 -7.75 -0.45
C GLY A 414 -3.29 -9.12 -0.08
N ILE A 415 -3.62 -9.31 1.20
CA ILE A 415 -4.11 -10.58 1.74
C ILE A 415 -5.56 -10.49 2.23
N LEU A 416 -6.23 -11.64 2.24
CA LEU A 416 -7.50 -11.88 2.94
C LEU A 416 -7.31 -13.09 3.86
N CYS A 417 -7.64 -12.94 5.14
CA CYS A 417 -7.66 -14.06 6.09
C CYS A 417 -8.76 -13.90 7.15
N ASN A 418 -9.04 -14.96 7.90
CA ASN A 418 -9.89 -14.89 9.09
C ASN A 418 -9.01 -14.71 10.33
N PRO A 419 -8.98 -13.53 10.99
CA PRO A 419 -8.11 -13.29 12.15
C PRO A 419 -8.48 -14.14 13.37
N LYS A 420 -9.64 -14.80 13.39
CA LYS A 420 -10.05 -15.73 14.45
C LYS A 420 -9.57 -17.17 14.21
N HIS A 421 -8.91 -17.45 13.09
CA HIS A 421 -8.37 -18.79 12.83
C HIS A 421 -7.29 -19.13 13.89
N PRO A 422 -7.28 -20.33 14.49
CA PRO A 422 -6.35 -20.67 15.58
C PRO A 422 -4.86 -20.51 15.24
N ILE A 423 -4.50 -20.57 13.95
CA ILE A 423 -3.14 -20.30 13.47
C ILE A 423 -2.63 -18.90 13.82
N PHE A 424 -3.50 -17.94 14.12
CA PHE A 424 -3.15 -16.54 14.43
C PHE A 424 -3.18 -16.22 15.92
N GLU A 425 -3.36 -17.22 16.81
CA GLU A 425 -3.42 -17.00 18.26
C GLU A 425 -2.17 -16.26 18.81
N GLU A 426 -1.01 -16.49 18.21
CA GLU A 426 0.24 -15.79 18.54
C GLU A 426 0.66 -14.80 17.45
N PHE A 427 -0.16 -14.54 16.44
CA PHE A 427 0.13 -13.57 15.37
C PHE A 427 -1.04 -12.59 15.22
N PRO A 428 -1.12 -11.54 16.06
CA PRO A 428 -2.20 -10.56 16.04
C PRO A 428 -2.35 -9.94 14.66
N THR A 429 -3.49 -10.19 14.02
CA THR A 429 -3.76 -9.75 12.66
C THR A 429 -5.20 -9.29 12.50
N GLU A 430 -5.44 -8.62 11.39
CA GLU A 430 -6.75 -8.25 10.88
C GLU A 430 -7.04 -9.09 9.63
N GLN A 431 -8.24 -8.94 9.06
CA GLN A 431 -8.64 -9.68 7.86
C GLN A 431 -7.93 -9.24 6.57
N TYR A 432 -7.05 -8.23 6.65
CA TYR A 432 -6.39 -7.56 5.52
C TYR A 432 -4.93 -7.25 5.82
N SER A 433 -4.18 -6.85 4.79
CA SER A 433 -2.77 -6.44 4.92
C SER A 433 -2.60 -5.24 5.85
N ASN A 434 -1.64 -5.34 6.77
CA ASN A 434 -1.12 -4.24 7.57
C ASN A 434 0.39 -4.52 7.80
N TRP A 435 1.13 -3.61 8.44
CA TRP A 435 2.60 -3.58 8.38
C TRP A 435 3.32 -4.85 8.85
N GLN A 436 2.72 -5.64 9.75
CA GLN A 436 3.26 -6.94 10.18
C GLN A 436 3.32 -8.00 9.08
N TRP A 437 2.54 -7.82 8.00
CA TRP A 437 2.58 -8.70 6.84
C TRP A 437 3.70 -8.37 5.87
N TRP A 438 4.38 -7.21 6.01
CA TRP A 438 5.40 -6.76 5.06
C TRP A 438 6.47 -7.81 4.80
N ASP A 439 7.03 -8.41 5.88
CA ASP A 439 8.05 -9.45 5.74
C ASP A 439 7.54 -10.67 4.96
N ALA A 440 6.34 -11.15 5.30
CA ALA A 440 5.72 -12.29 4.63
C ALA A 440 5.45 -12.01 3.14
N MET A 441 4.95 -10.82 2.79
CA MET A 441 4.73 -10.44 1.40
C MET A 441 6.03 -10.33 0.62
N SER A 442 7.09 -9.78 1.24
CA SER A 442 8.41 -9.64 0.63
C SER A 442 9.19 -10.95 0.56
N HIS A 443 8.82 -11.97 1.34
CA HIS A 443 9.50 -13.27 1.42
C HIS A 443 8.54 -14.45 1.21
N SER A 444 7.74 -14.40 0.15
CA SER A 444 6.82 -15.49 -0.16
C SER A 444 6.75 -15.85 -1.65
N ASN A 445 6.07 -16.97 -1.90
CA ASN A 445 5.55 -17.38 -3.19
C ASN A 445 4.02 -17.51 -3.08
N ALA A 446 3.27 -16.84 -3.95
CA ALA A 446 1.83 -17.06 -4.04
C ALA A 446 1.54 -18.33 -4.84
N ILE A 447 0.78 -19.26 -4.27
CA ILE A 447 0.52 -20.58 -4.86
C ILE A 447 -0.82 -20.53 -5.59
N ILE A 448 -0.85 -20.87 -6.86
CA ILE A 448 -2.10 -21.06 -7.62
C ILE A 448 -2.75 -22.36 -7.11
N LEU A 449 -3.74 -22.26 -6.24
CA LEU A 449 -4.35 -23.41 -5.56
C LEU A 449 -4.93 -24.42 -6.55
N SER A 450 -5.61 -23.93 -7.59
CA SER A 450 -6.18 -24.78 -8.65
C SER A 450 -5.13 -25.61 -9.40
N SER A 451 -3.85 -25.23 -9.37
CA SER A 451 -2.75 -26.01 -9.97
C SER A 451 -2.27 -27.17 -9.09
N VAL A 452 -2.64 -27.18 -7.81
CA VAL A 452 -2.35 -28.26 -6.84
C VAL A 452 -3.62 -29.05 -6.61
N ASN A 453 -4.60 -28.44 -5.96
CA ASN A 453 -5.95 -28.95 -5.73
C ASN A 453 -6.85 -27.74 -5.44
N PRO A 454 -8.01 -27.58 -6.13
CA PRO A 454 -8.89 -26.44 -5.93
C PRO A 454 -9.73 -26.50 -4.64
N GLN A 455 -9.77 -27.64 -3.93
CA GLN A 455 -10.64 -27.84 -2.77
C GLN A 455 -10.20 -27.14 -1.46
N PRO A 456 -8.90 -27.06 -1.09
CA PRO A 456 -8.49 -26.40 0.15
C PRO A 456 -8.81 -24.91 0.10
N GLU A 457 -9.59 -24.43 1.07
CA GLU A 457 -9.71 -23.00 1.31
C GLU A 457 -8.41 -22.51 1.98
N PRO A 458 -7.74 -21.49 1.44
CA PRO A 458 -6.54 -20.95 2.06
C PRO A 458 -6.88 -20.28 3.39
N ILE A 459 -6.07 -20.56 4.40
CA ILE A 459 -6.10 -19.86 5.69
C ILE A 459 -5.65 -18.41 5.51
N VAL A 460 -4.65 -18.19 4.64
CA VAL A 460 -4.27 -16.86 4.14
C VAL A 460 -4.33 -16.88 2.62
N ARG A 461 -5.21 -16.06 2.06
CA ARG A 461 -5.37 -15.85 0.63
C ARG A 461 -4.59 -14.61 0.20
N VAL A 462 -3.96 -14.67 -0.97
CA VAL A 462 -3.44 -13.47 -1.65
C VAL A 462 -4.47 -13.05 -2.67
N ILE A 463 -4.81 -11.76 -2.69
CA ILE A 463 -5.77 -11.22 -3.65
C ILE A 463 -5.02 -10.97 -4.95
N ASP A 464 -5.43 -11.64 -6.01
CA ASP A 464 -4.80 -11.48 -7.33
C ASP A 464 -5.30 -10.22 -8.04
N ASP A 465 -4.59 -9.85 -9.10
CA ASP A 465 -5.05 -8.90 -10.11
C ASP A 465 -6.41 -9.29 -10.71
N TRP A 466 -7.26 -8.29 -10.98
CA TRP A 466 -8.63 -8.47 -11.49
C TRP A 466 -8.67 -8.93 -12.95
N PHE A 467 -7.58 -8.78 -13.71
CA PHE A 467 -7.50 -9.33 -15.06
C PHE A 467 -7.41 -10.86 -15.07
N THR A 468 -6.74 -11.46 -14.07
CA THR A 468 -6.51 -12.91 -14.04
C THR A 468 -7.33 -13.64 -12.98
N ASN A 469 -7.66 -12.98 -11.86
CA ASN A 469 -8.44 -13.56 -10.75
C ASN A 469 -7.97 -14.95 -10.32
N ARG A 470 -6.66 -15.22 -10.34
CA ARG A 470 -6.10 -16.53 -10.00
C ARG A 470 -6.45 -16.87 -8.54
N PRO A 471 -6.84 -18.10 -8.21
CA PRO A 471 -7.12 -18.50 -6.83
C PRO A 471 -5.80 -18.70 -6.07
N LEU A 472 -5.24 -17.62 -5.51
CA LEU A 472 -3.93 -17.63 -4.86
C LEU A 472 -4.01 -17.92 -3.35
N GLY A 473 -3.29 -18.94 -2.91
CA GLY A 473 -3.09 -19.25 -1.50
C GLY A 473 -1.68 -18.90 -1.04
N LEU A 474 -1.56 -18.39 0.18
CA LEU A 474 -0.28 -18.19 0.87
C LEU A 474 -0.08 -19.19 1.99
N ILE A 475 -1.13 -19.51 2.74
CA ILE A 475 -1.11 -20.59 3.74
C ILE A 475 -2.36 -21.44 3.56
N PHE A 476 -2.20 -22.75 3.47
CA PHE A 476 -3.30 -23.71 3.44
C PHE A 476 -2.90 -25.02 4.11
N GLU A 477 -3.88 -25.85 4.43
CA GLU A 477 -3.66 -27.15 5.05
C GLU A 477 -4.35 -28.26 4.28
N ALA A 478 -3.80 -29.47 4.37
CA ALA A 478 -4.28 -30.64 3.67
C ALA A 478 -3.89 -31.93 4.40
N LYS A 479 -4.61 -33.00 4.12
CA LYS A 479 -4.26 -34.36 4.50
C LYS A 479 -3.49 -35.02 3.35
N VAL A 480 -2.38 -35.69 3.67
CA VAL A 480 -1.56 -36.43 2.70
C VAL A 480 -1.33 -37.83 3.26
N GLY A 481 -1.92 -38.84 2.61
CA GLY A 481 -1.97 -40.19 3.17
C GLY A 481 -2.72 -40.20 4.51
N LYS A 482 -2.08 -40.67 5.58
CA LYS A 482 -2.63 -40.61 6.95
C LYS A 482 -2.22 -39.35 7.71
N GLY A 483 -1.26 -38.59 7.17
CA GLY A 483 -0.63 -37.46 7.82
C GLY A 483 -1.30 -36.13 7.51
N LYS A 484 -0.79 -35.09 8.18
CA LYS A 484 -1.31 -33.72 8.10
C LYS A 484 -0.21 -32.80 7.57
N LEU A 485 -0.54 -31.97 6.60
CA LEU A 485 0.38 -31.05 5.95
C LEU A 485 -0.15 -29.63 6.09
N LEU A 486 0.71 -28.73 6.57
CA LEU A 486 0.52 -27.29 6.44
C LEU A 486 1.52 -26.77 5.41
N VAL A 487 1.01 -26.11 4.37
CA VAL A 487 1.83 -25.49 3.34
C VAL A 487 1.86 -23.98 3.57
N SER A 488 3.07 -23.43 3.66
CA SER A 488 3.34 -22.01 3.75
C SER A 488 4.12 -21.58 2.52
N GLY A 489 3.54 -20.68 1.73
CA GLY A 489 4.24 -19.94 0.68
C GLY A 489 5.21 -18.90 1.25
N ILE A 490 5.09 -18.55 2.54
CA ILE A 490 6.06 -17.70 3.25
C ILE A 490 7.32 -18.53 3.52
N ASP A 491 8.48 -17.95 3.22
CA ASP A 491 9.79 -18.50 3.55
C ASP A 491 10.10 -18.26 5.04
N LEU A 492 9.90 -19.31 5.83
CA LEU A 492 10.17 -19.38 7.26
C LEU A 492 11.46 -20.18 7.55
N SER A 493 12.22 -20.53 6.51
CA SER A 493 13.45 -21.33 6.60
C SER A 493 14.73 -20.50 6.70
N GLY A 494 14.65 -19.20 6.39
CA GLY A 494 15.76 -18.26 6.44
C GLY A 494 16.15 -17.80 7.84
N ASP A 495 16.96 -16.73 7.90
CA ASP A 495 17.40 -16.14 9.16
C ASP A 495 16.27 -15.38 9.86
N LEU A 496 15.71 -15.97 10.91
CA LEU A 496 14.61 -15.42 11.69
C LEU A 496 15.05 -14.36 12.70
N SER A 497 16.36 -14.26 13.00
CA SER A 497 16.86 -13.30 14.00
C SER A 497 16.67 -11.84 13.55
N GLU A 498 16.68 -11.59 12.24
CA GLU A 498 16.49 -10.28 11.62
C GLU A 498 15.05 -10.05 11.11
N ARG A 499 14.16 -11.03 11.31
CA ARG A 499 12.78 -11.10 10.79
C ARG A 499 11.80 -11.46 11.92
N PRO A 500 11.56 -10.54 12.88
CA PRO A 500 10.70 -10.82 14.04
C PRO A 500 9.27 -11.23 13.64
N GLU A 501 8.73 -10.72 12.54
CA GLU A 501 7.44 -11.12 11.98
C GLU A 501 7.42 -12.58 11.54
N ALA A 502 8.46 -13.04 10.83
CA ALA A 502 8.60 -14.43 10.40
C ALA A 502 8.78 -15.36 11.61
N GLY A 503 9.60 -14.97 12.58
CA GLY A 503 9.79 -15.71 13.82
C GLY A 503 8.48 -15.87 14.59
N GLN A 504 7.70 -14.80 14.72
CA GLN A 504 6.40 -14.82 15.38
C GLN A 504 5.36 -15.65 14.60
N MET A 505 5.31 -15.54 13.28
CA MET A 505 4.45 -16.36 12.43
C MET A 505 4.79 -17.84 12.59
N LEU A 506 6.08 -18.19 12.57
CA LEU A 506 6.53 -19.57 12.76
C LEU A 506 6.12 -20.09 14.15
N LEU A 507 6.25 -19.29 15.21
CA LEU A 507 5.76 -19.66 16.54
C LEU A 507 4.26 -20.00 16.54
N SER A 508 3.47 -19.13 15.93
CA SER A 508 2.01 -19.29 15.85
C SER A 508 1.63 -20.55 15.07
N ILE A 509 2.30 -20.79 13.94
CA ILE A 509 2.14 -22.02 13.14
C ILE A 509 2.56 -23.26 13.94
N SER A 510 3.70 -23.22 14.64
CA SER A 510 4.20 -24.33 15.45
C SER A 510 3.18 -24.71 16.54
N LYS A 511 2.63 -23.74 17.26
CA LYS A 511 1.60 -23.98 18.28
C LYS A 511 0.33 -24.56 17.67
N TYR A 512 -0.09 -24.06 16.51
CA TYR A 512 -1.25 -24.58 15.81
C TYR A 512 -1.08 -26.04 15.39
N ILE A 513 0.03 -26.37 14.69
CA ILE A 513 0.33 -27.73 14.22
C ILE A 513 0.46 -28.73 15.39
N SER A 514 1.09 -28.31 16.49
CA SER A 514 1.22 -29.14 17.69
C SER A 514 -0.05 -29.21 18.55
N GLY A 515 -1.07 -28.39 18.24
CA GLY A 515 -2.33 -28.33 18.96
C GLY A 515 -3.40 -29.26 18.39
N ASN A 516 -4.53 -29.36 19.09
CA ASN A 516 -5.66 -30.21 18.68
C ASN A 516 -6.50 -29.63 17.53
N HIS A 517 -6.33 -28.34 17.23
CA HIS A 517 -7.09 -27.65 16.18
C HIS A 517 -6.57 -27.94 14.77
N PHE A 518 -5.32 -28.40 14.62
CA PHE A 518 -4.78 -28.76 13.31
C PHE A 518 -5.38 -30.08 12.84
N ASN A 519 -6.43 -30.00 12.03
CA ASN A 519 -7.18 -31.17 11.57
C ASN A 519 -7.68 -30.97 10.13
N PRO A 520 -6.77 -30.96 9.14
CA PRO A 520 -7.14 -30.76 7.75
C PRO A 520 -8.04 -31.90 7.24
N GLU A 521 -9.10 -31.53 6.52
CA GLU A 521 -10.08 -32.48 5.98
C GLU A 521 -9.84 -32.79 4.49
N VAL A 522 -9.28 -31.84 3.74
CA VAL A 522 -9.08 -31.97 2.29
C VAL A 522 -7.87 -32.84 2.00
N GLU A 523 -8.07 -33.94 1.28
CA GLU A 523 -7.00 -34.85 0.88
C GLU A 523 -6.32 -34.37 -0.41
N ILE A 524 -4.98 -34.31 -0.38
CA ILE A 524 -4.15 -34.00 -1.55
C ILE A 524 -3.14 -35.14 -1.76
N PRO A 525 -3.06 -35.74 -2.96
CA PRO A 525 -2.00 -36.68 -3.30
C PRO A 525 -0.60 -36.09 -3.11
N LEU A 526 0.32 -36.89 -2.54
CA LEU A 526 1.69 -36.49 -2.30
C LEU A 526 2.38 -35.92 -3.56
N GLU A 527 2.14 -36.54 -4.72
CA GLU A 527 2.70 -36.11 -6.00
C GLU A 527 2.26 -34.70 -6.41
N GLN A 528 1.02 -34.31 -6.10
CA GLN A 528 0.52 -32.96 -6.41
C GLN A 528 1.24 -31.91 -5.56
N VAL A 529 1.47 -32.21 -4.27
CA VAL A 529 2.27 -31.32 -3.40
C VAL A 529 3.71 -31.23 -3.91
N GLN A 530 4.32 -32.35 -4.27
CA GLN A 530 5.68 -32.37 -4.79
C GLN A 530 5.82 -31.62 -6.13
N SER A 531 4.76 -31.55 -6.94
CA SER A 531 4.75 -30.79 -8.21
C SER A 531 4.93 -29.28 -8.03
N LEU A 532 4.89 -28.76 -6.80
CA LEU A 532 5.21 -27.35 -6.49
C LEU A 532 6.65 -26.96 -6.88
N TYR A 533 7.59 -27.91 -6.82
CA TYR A 533 9.03 -27.65 -7.03
C TYR A 533 9.76 -28.76 -7.82
N LYS A 534 9.15 -29.93 -8.05
CA LYS A 534 9.69 -31.00 -8.92
C LYS A 534 9.41 -30.72 -10.37
#